data_AF-A0A2T2VLS9-F1
#
_entry.id   AF-A0A2T2VLS9-F1
#
_cell.length_a   1.000
_cell.length_b   1.000
_cell.length_c   1.000
_cell.angle_alpha   90.00
_cell.angle_beta   90.00
_cell.angle_gamma   90.00
#
_symmetry.space_group_name_H-M   'P 1'
#
loop_
_entity.id
_entity.type
_entity.pdbx_description
1 polymer ?
#
loop_
_entity_poly.entity_id
_entity_poly.type
_entity_poly.pdbx_seq_one_letter_code
_entity_poly.pdbx_strand_id
1 'polypeptide(L)'
;MRMSHIYQPVMIWTLLHHGGKASIEEIAREIAGYDDAMLEYYQERVKNMVGRVLANNKIASRPKEDKSSFELVASYDDHEIADLKKLCEAKISEFLEKRQVDIWEHRRNSRRPVPGSVRYQVLVNAHHRCELCGIDASLRALEVDHIVPKSLGGPDEIDNYQALCYKCNSNKGNRSDVDLRGLSEDYATYGDCIFCNHAEVIAENELSKAFYDKFPVTKGHVLVVPKRHVKGYFELYQPELNAMNRLMREIRAQAMEQDSSITGFNIGSNDGTDAGQTVMHCHMHLIPRRAGDVNDPRGGVRGVIPGKQKY
;
A
#
# COMPACT_ATOMS: atom_id res chain seq x y z
N MET A 1 -32.31 -5.11 -14.80
CA MET A 1 -31.32 -5.36 -13.73
C MET A 1 -30.56 -4.07 -13.47
N ARG A 2 -30.48 -3.56 -12.22
CA ARG A 2 -29.55 -2.47 -11.88
C ARG A 2 -28.13 -3.04 -12.00
N MET A 3 -27.40 -2.68 -13.05
CA MET A 3 -26.10 -3.30 -13.35
C MET A 3 -24.98 -2.59 -12.62
N SER A 4 -24.59 -3.13 -11.46
CA SER A 4 -23.36 -2.74 -10.77
C SER A 4 -22.13 -3.50 -11.27
N HIS A 5 -22.30 -4.59 -12.02
CA HIS A 5 -21.20 -5.40 -12.59
C HIS A 5 -21.64 -6.25 -13.78
N ILE A 6 -20.72 -6.56 -14.71
CA ILE A 6 -20.93 -7.41 -15.89
C ILE A 6 -21.07 -8.92 -15.57
N TYR A 7 -20.82 -9.35 -14.34
CA TYR A 7 -20.80 -10.79 -13.99
C TYR A 7 -22.16 -11.45 -14.03
N GLN A 8 -23.21 -10.72 -13.62
CA GLN A 8 -24.58 -11.21 -13.65
C GLN A 8 -25.09 -11.48 -15.08
N PRO A 9 -24.96 -10.54 -16.04
CA PRO A 9 -25.38 -10.82 -17.41
C PRO A 9 -24.52 -11.90 -18.08
N VAL A 10 -23.21 -11.98 -17.80
CA VAL A 10 -22.35 -13.05 -18.34
C VAL A 10 -22.77 -14.41 -17.81
N MET A 11 -23.01 -14.56 -16.50
CA MET A 11 -23.49 -15.82 -15.93
C MET A 11 -24.84 -16.25 -16.52
N ILE A 12 -25.78 -15.32 -16.67
CA ILE A 12 -27.09 -15.59 -17.29
C ILE A 12 -26.89 -16.02 -18.75
N TRP A 13 -26.03 -15.34 -19.50
CA TRP A 13 -25.72 -15.68 -20.88
C TRP A 13 -25.11 -17.08 -21.00
N THR A 14 -24.13 -17.42 -20.17
CA THR A 14 -23.51 -18.76 -20.15
C THR A 14 -24.54 -19.84 -19.84
N LEU A 15 -25.43 -19.61 -18.86
CA LEU A 15 -26.49 -20.56 -18.53
C LEU A 15 -27.46 -20.76 -19.71
N LEU A 16 -27.86 -19.69 -20.40
CA LEU A 16 -28.72 -19.77 -21.58
C LEU A 16 -28.05 -20.50 -22.74
N HIS A 17 -26.77 -20.24 -22.99
CA HIS A 17 -26.00 -20.87 -24.06
C HIS A 17 -25.84 -22.40 -23.84
N HIS A 18 -25.76 -22.84 -22.59
CA HIS A 18 -25.67 -24.25 -22.22
C HIS A 18 -27.03 -24.90 -21.88
N GLY A 19 -28.13 -24.39 -22.44
CA GLY A 19 -29.45 -25.02 -22.29
C GLY A 19 -30.04 -24.95 -20.87
N GLY A 20 -29.66 -23.92 -20.10
CA GLY A 20 -30.13 -23.66 -18.74
C GLY A 20 -29.22 -24.18 -17.63
N LYS A 21 -28.10 -24.86 -17.94
CA LYS A 21 -27.19 -25.41 -16.93
C LYS A 21 -25.73 -25.36 -17.40
N ALA A 22 -24.86 -24.78 -16.57
CA ALA A 22 -23.41 -24.78 -16.76
C ALA A 22 -22.73 -25.07 -15.41
N SER A 23 -21.54 -25.65 -15.45
CA SER A 23 -20.68 -25.83 -14.29
C SER A 23 -20.08 -24.49 -13.84
N ILE A 24 -19.65 -24.45 -12.57
CA ILE A 24 -18.97 -23.27 -12.01
C ILE A 24 -17.70 -22.94 -12.81
N GLU A 25 -16.98 -23.95 -13.30
CA GLU A 25 -15.76 -23.76 -14.10
C GLU A 25 -16.06 -23.11 -15.45
N GLU A 26 -17.11 -23.55 -16.15
CA GLU A 26 -17.54 -22.98 -17.43
C GLU A 26 -17.95 -21.51 -17.26
N ILE A 27 -18.73 -21.20 -16.22
CA ILE A 27 -19.15 -19.83 -15.91
C ILE A 27 -17.95 -18.95 -15.54
N ALA A 28 -17.03 -19.46 -14.73
CA ALA A 28 -15.84 -18.71 -14.31
C ALA A 28 -14.90 -18.41 -15.49
N ARG A 29 -14.74 -19.36 -16.43
CA ARG A 29 -13.95 -19.17 -17.64
C ARG A 29 -14.53 -18.06 -18.51
N GLU A 30 -15.86 -18.03 -18.64
CA GLU A 30 -16.53 -17.01 -19.43
C GLU A 30 -16.43 -15.64 -18.76
N ILE A 31 -16.67 -15.56 -17.45
CA ILE A 31 -16.48 -14.33 -16.67
C ILE A 31 -15.06 -13.77 -16.81
N ALA A 32 -14.04 -14.63 -16.74
CA ALA A 32 -12.65 -14.23 -16.91
C ALA A 32 -12.35 -13.64 -18.30
N GLY A 33 -13.13 -14.02 -19.33
CA GLY A 33 -13.04 -13.46 -20.67
C GLY A 33 -13.55 -12.02 -20.79
N TYR A 34 -14.29 -11.51 -19.80
CA TYR A 34 -14.81 -10.14 -19.77
C TYR A 34 -14.08 -9.23 -18.75
N ASP A 35 -13.01 -9.72 -18.11
CA ASP A 35 -12.18 -8.93 -17.22
C ASP A 35 -11.10 -8.18 -18.02
N ASP A 36 -11.38 -6.91 -18.34
CA ASP A 36 -10.49 -6.06 -19.14
C ASP A 36 -9.07 -5.94 -18.56
N ALA A 37 -8.95 -5.86 -17.23
CA ALA A 37 -7.65 -5.74 -16.57
C ALA A 37 -6.84 -7.03 -16.68
N MET A 38 -7.50 -8.19 -16.56
CA MET A 38 -6.87 -9.50 -16.78
C MET A 38 -6.49 -9.70 -18.25
N LEU A 39 -7.34 -9.29 -19.18
CA LEU A 39 -7.05 -9.32 -20.62
C LEU A 39 -5.83 -8.46 -20.96
N GLU A 40 -5.76 -7.22 -20.48
CA GLU A 40 -4.60 -6.33 -20.69
C GLU A 40 -3.30 -6.95 -20.16
N TYR A 41 -3.34 -7.58 -18.98
CA TYR A 41 -2.19 -8.29 -18.42
C TYR A 41 -1.70 -9.43 -19.33
N TYR A 42 -2.62 -10.25 -19.85
CA TYR A 42 -2.26 -11.36 -20.74
C TYR A 42 -1.83 -10.87 -22.12
N GLN A 43 -2.39 -9.77 -22.64
CA GLN A 43 -1.94 -9.15 -23.88
C GLN A 43 -0.47 -8.73 -23.80
N GLU A 44 -0.04 -8.12 -22.69
CA GLU A 44 1.37 -7.76 -22.50
C GLU A 44 2.29 -8.99 -22.37
N ARG A 45 1.80 -10.08 -21.75
CA ARG A 45 2.54 -11.36 -21.71
C ARG A 45 2.67 -12.01 -23.09
N VAL A 46 1.61 -12.00 -23.89
CA VAL A 46 1.64 -12.49 -25.27
C VAL A 46 2.66 -11.69 -26.08
N LYS A 47 2.64 -10.35 -26.00
CA LYS A 47 3.59 -9.50 -26.74
C LYS A 47 5.04 -9.70 -26.31
N ASN A 48 5.30 -9.68 -25.01
CA ASN A 48 6.66 -9.52 -24.48
C ASN A 48 7.36 -10.83 -24.11
N MET A 49 6.60 -11.91 -23.89
CA MET A 49 7.14 -13.21 -23.48
C MET A 49 6.90 -14.27 -24.54
N VAL A 50 5.65 -14.70 -24.74
CA VAL A 50 5.36 -15.85 -25.61
C VAL A 50 5.65 -15.51 -27.07
N GLY A 51 5.08 -14.41 -27.57
CA GLY A 51 5.25 -13.97 -28.94
C GLY A 51 6.70 -13.62 -29.27
N ARG A 52 7.44 -13.01 -28.33
CA ARG A 52 8.89 -12.74 -28.50
C ARG A 52 9.69 -14.03 -28.63
N VAL A 53 9.44 -15.02 -27.78
CA VAL A 53 10.15 -16.30 -27.81
C VAL A 53 9.85 -17.06 -29.11
N LEU A 54 8.59 -17.13 -29.52
CA LEU A 54 8.22 -17.81 -30.77
C LEU A 54 8.77 -17.10 -32.01
N ALA A 55 8.83 -15.77 -32.00
CA ALA A 55 9.47 -14.99 -33.05
C ALA A 55 10.99 -15.21 -33.12
N ASN A 56 11.68 -15.22 -31.99
CA ASN A 56 13.11 -15.50 -31.93
C ASN A 56 13.45 -16.92 -32.43
N ASN A 57 12.55 -17.88 -32.21
CA ASN A 57 12.68 -19.25 -32.69
C ASN A 57 12.12 -19.46 -34.11
N LYS A 58 11.69 -18.39 -34.79
CA LYS A 58 11.14 -18.42 -36.17
C LYS A 58 9.91 -19.31 -36.34
N ILE A 59 9.12 -19.47 -35.29
CA ILE A 59 7.86 -20.24 -35.31
C ILE A 59 6.69 -19.33 -35.67
N ALA A 60 6.68 -18.09 -35.15
CA ALA A 60 5.63 -17.11 -35.40
C ALA A 60 6.20 -15.73 -35.76
N SER A 61 5.46 -14.92 -36.52
CA SER A 61 5.79 -13.53 -36.86
C SER A 61 4.65 -12.59 -36.49
N ARG A 62 4.96 -11.29 -36.40
CA ARG A 62 3.95 -10.23 -36.33
C ARG A 62 3.79 -9.62 -37.72
N PRO A 63 2.57 -9.61 -38.29
CA PRO A 63 2.32 -8.92 -39.55
C PRO A 63 2.74 -7.45 -39.46
N LYS A 64 3.30 -6.91 -40.56
CA LYS A 64 3.73 -5.49 -40.59
C LYS A 64 2.55 -4.52 -40.46
N GLU A 65 1.39 -4.92 -40.99
CA GLU A 65 0.18 -4.10 -41.06
C GLU A 65 -0.72 -4.27 -39.83
N ASP A 66 -0.62 -5.41 -39.13
CA ASP A 66 -1.36 -5.68 -37.90
C ASP A 66 -0.43 -6.10 -36.76
N LYS A 67 -0.08 -5.13 -35.92
CA LYS A 67 0.76 -5.37 -34.74
C LYS A 67 -0.02 -6.05 -33.61
N SER A 68 -1.34 -6.21 -33.70
CA SER A 68 -2.14 -6.83 -32.65
C SER A 68 -2.24 -8.35 -32.78
N SER A 69 -1.82 -8.93 -33.90
CA SER A 69 -1.88 -10.37 -34.18
C SER A 69 -0.50 -11.03 -34.34
N PHE A 70 -0.53 -12.37 -34.36
CA PHE A 70 0.59 -13.24 -34.67
C PHE A 70 0.15 -14.27 -35.72
N GLU A 71 1.07 -14.64 -36.60
CA GLU A 71 0.88 -15.68 -37.61
C GLU A 71 2.01 -16.70 -37.53
N LEU A 72 1.76 -17.94 -37.97
CA LEU A 72 2.83 -18.93 -38.11
C LEU A 72 3.69 -18.59 -39.32
N VAL A 73 5.01 -18.79 -39.20
CA VAL A 73 5.95 -18.53 -40.31
C VAL A 73 5.78 -19.54 -41.44
N ALA A 74 5.26 -20.74 -41.15
CA ALA A 74 5.02 -21.80 -42.12
C ALA A 74 3.52 -22.13 -42.21
N SER A 75 3.10 -22.52 -43.41
CA SER A 75 1.79 -23.12 -43.69
C SER A 75 1.87 -24.63 -43.55
N TYR A 76 0.80 -25.24 -43.06
CA TYR A 76 0.67 -26.67 -42.83
C TYR A 76 -0.64 -27.16 -43.44
N ASP A 77 -0.68 -28.41 -43.89
CA ASP A 77 -1.94 -29.03 -44.32
C ASP A 77 -2.80 -29.51 -43.13
N ASP A 78 -4.05 -29.90 -43.39
CA ASP A 78 -4.99 -30.29 -42.33
C ASP A 78 -4.50 -31.49 -41.50
N HIS A 79 -3.72 -32.39 -42.10
CA HIS A 79 -3.18 -33.56 -41.43
C HIS A 79 -2.00 -33.18 -40.53
N GLU A 80 -1.07 -32.39 -41.06
CA GLU A 80 0.05 -31.80 -40.32
C GLU A 80 -0.44 -30.94 -39.14
N ILE A 81 -1.48 -30.13 -39.35
CA ILE A 81 -2.10 -29.32 -38.28
C ILE A 81 -2.69 -30.24 -37.20
N ALA A 82 -3.38 -31.31 -37.59
CA ALA A 82 -3.95 -32.25 -36.62
C ALA A 82 -2.87 -32.96 -35.79
N ASP A 83 -1.77 -33.36 -36.43
CA ASP A 83 -0.65 -34.01 -35.74
C ASP A 83 0.13 -33.03 -34.85
N LEU A 84 0.34 -31.79 -35.30
CA LEU A 84 0.94 -30.73 -34.48
C LEU A 84 0.06 -30.35 -33.29
N LYS A 85 -1.27 -30.30 -33.47
CA LYS A 85 -2.21 -30.08 -32.36
C LYS A 85 -2.11 -31.21 -31.33
N LYS A 86 -2.10 -32.47 -31.76
CA LYS A 86 -1.89 -33.61 -30.86
C LYS A 86 -0.55 -33.53 -30.15
N LEU A 87 0.52 -33.13 -30.84
CA LEU A 87 1.84 -32.94 -30.24
C LEU A 87 1.82 -31.83 -29.17
N CYS A 88 1.16 -30.71 -29.46
CA CYS A 88 0.97 -29.61 -28.51
C CYS A 88 0.14 -30.05 -27.30
N GLU A 89 -0.98 -30.75 -27.50
CA GLU A 89 -1.82 -31.31 -26.43
C GLU A 89 -1.05 -32.30 -25.57
N ALA A 90 -0.27 -33.19 -26.19
CA ALA A 90 0.60 -34.13 -25.50
C ALA A 90 1.68 -33.40 -24.70
N LYS A 91 2.29 -32.34 -25.24
CA LYS A 91 3.29 -31.53 -24.52
C LYS A 91 2.69 -30.71 -23.38
N ILE A 92 1.48 -30.17 -23.55
CA ILE A 92 0.74 -29.51 -22.50
C ILE A 92 0.40 -30.50 -21.39
N SER A 93 -0.07 -31.70 -21.75
CA SER A 93 -0.41 -32.77 -20.81
C SER A 93 0.82 -33.28 -20.07
N GLU A 94 1.91 -33.59 -20.79
CA GLU A 94 3.22 -33.97 -20.21
C GLU A 94 3.73 -32.88 -19.27
N PHE A 95 3.62 -31.61 -19.66
CA PHE A 95 4.00 -30.49 -18.82
C PHE A 95 3.16 -30.41 -17.55
N LEU A 96 1.83 -30.57 -17.65
CA LEU A 96 0.87 -30.61 -16.54
C LEU A 96 1.12 -31.80 -15.58
N GLU A 97 1.45 -32.98 -16.12
CA GLU A 97 1.70 -34.22 -15.37
C GLU A 97 3.06 -34.22 -14.65
N LYS A 98 4.13 -33.82 -15.35
CA LYS A 98 5.52 -33.83 -14.83
C LYS A 98 5.74 -32.90 -13.64
N ARG A 99 4.82 -31.97 -13.40
CA ARG A 99 4.85 -30.99 -12.32
C ARG A 99 3.74 -31.19 -11.28
N GLN A 100 3.27 -32.42 -11.02
CA GLN A 100 2.28 -32.79 -9.99
C GLN A 100 1.54 -31.58 -9.38
N VAL A 101 0.45 -31.15 -10.01
CA VAL A 101 -0.50 -30.14 -9.47
C VAL A 101 0.05 -28.69 -9.35
N ASP A 102 1.35 -28.45 -9.49
CA ASP A 102 2.01 -27.26 -8.94
C ASP A 102 2.17 -26.06 -9.92
N ILE A 103 1.92 -26.25 -11.21
CA ILE A 103 2.06 -25.19 -12.24
C ILE A 103 1.02 -24.08 -12.08
N TRP A 104 -0.10 -24.45 -11.49
CA TRP A 104 -1.15 -23.52 -11.15
C TRP A 104 -1.31 -23.43 -9.63
N GLU A 105 -0.48 -24.00 -8.75
CA GLU A 105 -0.68 -23.72 -7.31
C GLU A 105 -0.42 -22.25 -6.97
N HIS A 106 0.44 -21.58 -7.73
CA HIS A 106 0.70 -20.16 -7.65
C HIS A 106 -0.30 -19.29 -8.45
N ARG A 107 -1.28 -19.88 -9.16
CA ARG A 107 -2.30 -19.14 -9.96
C ARG A 107 -3.77 -19.64 -9.84
N ARG A 108 -4.02 -20.92 -9.59
CA ARG A 108 -5.21 -21.39 -8.88
C ARG A 108 -5.21 -20.60 -7.59
N ASN A 109 -6.39 -20.12 -7.20
CA ASN A 109 -6.67 -19.92 -5.78
C ASN A 109 -6.60 -21.31 -5.11
N SER A 110 -5.38 -21.85 -4.93
CA SER A 110 -5.04 -22.76 -3.84
C SER A 110 -5.14 -22.01 -2.50
N ARG A 111 -5.16 -20.68 -2.56
CA ARG A 111 -5.83 -19.83 -1.58
C ARG A 111 -7.24 -20.36 -1.40
N ARG A 112 -7.53 -20.92 -0.22
CA ARG A 112 -8.76 -20.48 0.43
C ARG A 112 -8.75 -18.96 0.30
N PRO A 113 -9.73 -18.34 -0.39
CA PRO A 113 -9.82 -16.89 -0.39
C PRO A 113 -9.69 -16.49 1.07
N VAL A 114 -8.76 -15.58 1.39
CA VAL A 114 -8.64 -15.06 2.75
C VAL A 114 -10.08 -14.76 3.17
N PRO A 115 -10.62 -15.45 4.19
CA PRO A 115 -12.04 -15.40 4.48
C PRO A 115 -12.47 -13.94 4.51
N GLY A 116 -13.65 -13.61 3.97
CA GLY A 116 -14.07 -12.20 3.87
C GLY A 116 -13.94 -11.44 5.20
N SER A 117 -14.15 -12.15 6.32
CA SER A 117 -13.90 -11.68 7.70
C SER A 117 -12.42 -11.39 7.99
N VAL A 118 -11.50 -12.29 7.63
CA VAL A 118 -10.05 -12.10 7.80
C VAL A 118 -9.55 -10.98 6.89
N ARG A 119 -10.02 -10.92 5.64
CA ARG A 119 -9.68 -9.84 4.71
C ARG A 119 -10.15 -8.49 5.26
N TYR A 120 -11.39 -8.44 5.75
CA TYR A 120 -11.92 -7.25 6.41
C TYR A 120 -11.08 -6.88 7.63
N GLN A 121 -10.71 -7.83 8.48
CA GLN A 121 -9.89 -7.58 9.66
C GLN A 121 -8.50 -7.04 9.31
N VAL A 122 -7.83 -7.60 8.31
CA VAL A 122 -6.52 -7.10 7.84
C VAL A 122 -6.64 -5.68 7.29
N LEU A 123 -7.69 -5.39 6.52
CA LEU A 123 -7.94 -4.03 6.00
C LEU A 123 -8.32 -3.03 7.11
N VAL A 124 -9.09 -3.46 8.12
CA VAL A 124 -9.44 -2.63 9.28
C VAL A 124 -8.21 -2.35 10.15
N ASN A 125 -7.38 -3.37 10.39
CA ASN A 125 -6.12 -3.22 11.12
C ASN A 125 -5.19 -2.24 10.39
N ALA A 126 -5.17 -2.28 9.06
CA ALA A 126 -4.43 -1.34 8.23
C ALA A 126 -5.14 0.03 8.04
N HIS A 127 -6.25 0.28 8.73
CA HIS A 127 -7.08 1.49 8.60
C HIS A 127 -7.44 1.85 7.15
N HIS A 128 -7.68 0.83 6.31
CA HIS A 128 -7.91 0.97 4.88
C HIS A 128 -6.79 1.73 4.14
N ARG A 129 -5.54 1.60 4.59
CA ARG A 129 -4.35 2.16 3.96
C ARG A 129 -3.36 1.08 3.57
N CYS A 130 -2.58 1.34 2.52
CA CYS A 130 -1.43 0.50 2.18
C CYS A 130 -0.37 0.62 3.26
N GLU A 131 0.03 -0.49 3.86
CA GLU A 131 1.03 -0.52 4.93
C GLU A 131 2.44 -0.18 4.44
N LEU A 132 2.72 -0.29 3.13
CA LEU A 132 4.00 0.13 2.54
C LEU A 132 4.07 1.61 2.15
N CYS A 133 3.01 2.16 1.54
CA CYS A 133 3.07 3.52 0.96
C CYS A 133 2.02 4.50 1.52
N GLY A 134 1.19 4.06 2.47
CA GLY A 134 0.17 4.88 3.14
C GLY A 134 -1.03 5.29 2.27
N ILE A 135 -1.11 4.84 1.02
CA ILE A 135 -2.20 5.24 0.13
C ILE A 135 -3.53 4.66 0.61
N ASP A 136 -4.56 5.50 0.60
CA ASP A 136 -5.91 5.14 0.99
C ASP A 136 -6.58 4.17 0.00
N ALA A 137 -7.38 3.24 0.50
CA ALA A 137 -8.12 2.27 -0.31
C ALA A 137 -9.08 2.91 -1.32
N SER A 138 -9.58 4.13 -1.04
CA SER A 138 -10.41 4.91 -1.97
C SER A 138 -9.62 5.44 -3.17
N LEU A 139 -8.32 5.67 -3.00
CA LEU A 139 -7.43 6.18 -4.05
C LEU A 139 -6.75 5.05 -4.81
N ARG A 140 -6.52 3.90 -4.16
CA ARG A 140 -5.90 2.73 -4.80
C ARG A 140 -6.32 1.46 -4.09
N ALA A 141 -6.81 0.49 -4.86
CA ALA A 141 -7.23 -0.80 -4.35
C ALA A 141 -6.12 -1.49 -3.52
N LEU A 142 -6.52 -2.01 -2.36
CA LEU A 142 -5.67 -2.76 -1.45
C LEU A 142 -5.91 -4.27 -1.57
N GLU A 143 -4.83 -5.00 -1.44
CA GLU A 143 -4.74 -6.45 -1.49
C GLU A 143 -4.20 -6.97 -0.16
N VAL A 144 -4.69 -8.13 0.27
CA VAL A 144 -4.14 -8.83 1.42
C VAL A 144 -3.04 -9.75 0.90
N ASP A 145 -1.80 -9.48 1.30
CA ASP A 145 -0.60 -10.21 0.91
C ASP A 145 0.06 -10.89 2.11
N HIS A 146 0.84 -11.94 1.87
CA HIS A 146 1.59 -12.63 2.92
C HIS A 146 2.86 -11.86 3.29
N ILE A 147 3.16 -11.70 4.58
CA ILE A 147 4.40 -11.09 5.06
C ILE A 147 5.58 -11.96 4.66
N VAL A 148 5.64 -13.18 5.20
CA VAL A 148 6.52 -14.24 4.71
C VAL A 148 5.83 -14.86 3.50
N PRO A 149 6.40 -14.74 2.28
CA PRO A 149 5.81 -15.35 1.10
C PRO A 149 5.59 -16.85 1.33
N LYS A 150 4.44 -17.36 0.87
CA LYS A 150 4.13 -18.79 0.95
C LYS A 150 5.18 -19.67 0.26
N SER A 151 5.84 -19.15 -0.79
CA SER A 151 6.97 -19.81 -1.48
C SER A 151 8.19 -20.03 -0.58
N LEU A 152 8.26 -19.34 0.56
CA LEU A 152 9.30 -19.48 1.59
C LEU A 152 8.76 -20.15 2.85
N GLY A 153 7.56 -20.76 2.80
CA GLY A 153 6.95 -21.47 3.92
C GLY A 153 6.09 -20.60 4.84
N GLY A 154 5.68 -19.40 4.42
CA GLY A 154 4.82 -18.54 5.23
C GLY A 154 3.42 -19.14 5.49
N PRO A 155 2.90 -19.10 6.74
CA PRO A 155 1.61 -19.67 7.11
C PRO A 155 0.42 -18.83 6.62
N ASP A 156 -0.75 -19.47 6.42
CA ASP A 156 -2.03 -18.81 6.09
C ASP A 156 -2.75 -18.33 7.36
N GLU A 157 -2.11 -17.40 8.08
CA GLU A 157 -2.58 -16.89 9.37
C GLU A 157 -2.75 -15.37 9.34
N ILE A 158 -3.64 -14.84 10.17
CA ILE A 158 -3.89 -13.38 10.25
C ILE A 158 -2.62 -12.60 10.55
N ASP A 159 -1.73 -13.17 11.34
CA ASP A 159 -0.44 -12.58 11.75
C ASP A 159 0.59 -12.59 10.62
N ASN A 160 0.35 -13.34 9.54
CA ASN A 160 1.19 -13.37 8.36
C ASN A 160 0.55 -12.61 7.18
N TYR A 161 -0.49 -11.82 7.41
CA TYR A 161 -1.16 -11.00 6.39
C TYR A 161 -0.89 -9.51 6.56
N GLN A 162 -0.82 -8.78 5.45
CA GLN A 162 -0.66 -7.33 5.37
C GLN A 162 -1.49 -6.72 4.23
N ALA A 163 -1.90 -5.47 4.36
CA ALA A 163 -2.64 -4.72 3.35
C ALA A 163 -1.69 -3.89 2.47
N LEU A 164 -1.50 -4.30 1.22
CA LEU A 164 -0.66 -3.59 0.25
C LEU A 164 -1.48 -3.12 -0.95
N CYS A 165 -1.17 -1.94 -1.50
CA CYS A 165 -1.74 -1.56 -2.78
C CYS A 165 -1.12 -2.41 -3.91
N TYR A 166 -1.85 -2.60 -5.02
CA TYR A 166 -1.40 -3.47 -6.13
C TYR A 166 0.03 -3.16 -6.63
N LYS A 167 0.44 -1.88 -6.60
CA LYS A 167 1.79 -1.43 -7.01
C LYS A 167 2.87 -1.81 -6.00
N CYS A 168 2.56 -1.71 -4.72
CA CYS A 168 3.48 -2.10 -3.65
C CYS A 168 3.62 -3.62 -3.59
N ASN A 169 2.51 -4.33 -3.74
CA ASN A 169 2.47 -5.79 -3.78
C ASN A 169 3.26 -6.34 -4.99
N SER A 170 3.05 -5.78 -6.18
CA SER A 170 3.76 -6.22 -7.38
C SER A 170 5.27 -5.95 -7.32
N ASN A 171 5.68 -4.84 -6.69
CA ASN A 171 7.09 -4.49 -6.50
C ASN A 171 7.79 -5.36 -5.46
N LYS A 172 7.08 -5.86 -4.44
CA LYS A 172 7.62 -6.73 -3.39
C LYS A 172 8.14 -8.05 -3.97
N GLY A 173 7.33 -8.72 -4.80
CA GLY A 173 7.67 -10.03 -5.36
C GLY A 173 8.10 -11.06 -4.28
N ASN A 174 8.92 -12.03 -4.66
CA ASN A 174 9.58 -12.96 -3.71
C ASN A 174 11.02 -12.52 -3.35
N ARG A 175 11.39 -11.28 -3.69
CA ARG A 175 12.78 -10.78 -3.63
C ARG A 175 13.07 -9.96 -2.39
N SER A 176 12.05 -9.73 -1.58
CA SER A 176 12.09 -8.85 -0.44
C SER A 176 11.76 -9.66 0.80
N ASP A 177 12.77 -9.89 1.62
CA ASP A 177 12.68 -10.23 3.04
C ASP A 177 12.42 -8.99 3.91
N VAL A 178 12.15 -7.82 3.29
CA VAL A 178 11.80 -6.58 4.02
C VAL A 178 10.69 -6.89 5.00
N ASP A 179 11.15 -6.95 6.24
CA ASP A 179 10.35 -7.24 7.38
C ASP A 179 9.67 -5.95 7.83
N LEU A 180 8.42 -5.78 7.40
CA LEU A 180 7.60 -4.67 7.86
C LEU A 180 7.17 -4.83 9.33
N ARG A 181 7.50 -5.95 10.02
CA ARG A 181 7.30 -6.13 11.48
C ARG A 181 8.08 -5.12 12.32
N GLY A 182 9.12 -4.47 11.79
CA GLY A 182 9.76 -3.35 12.49
C GLY A 182 8.76 -2.25 12.86
N LEU A 183 7.71 -2.04 12.05
CA LEU A 183 6.66 -1.09 12.40
C LEU A 183 5.87 -1.51 13.64
N SER A 184 5.55 -2.80 13.84
CA SER A 184 4.82 -3.26 15.03
C SER A 184 5.70 -3.36 16.28
N GLU A 185 6.99 -3.66 16.11
CA GLU A 185 8.00 -3.53 17.17
C GLU A 185 8.21 -2.06 17.60
N ASP A 186 8.05 -1.10 16.67
CA ASP A 186 8.04 0.34 16.95
C ASP A 186 6.71 0.86 17.58
N TYR A 187 5.64 0.07 17.49
CA TYR A 187 4.39 0.28 18.25
C TYR A 187 4.39 -0.47 19.60
N ALA A 188 5.57 -0.88 20.10
CA ALA A 188 5.69 -1.39 21.46
C ALA A 188 5.05 -0.41 22.45
N THR A 189 4.31 -0.96 23.43
CA THR A 189 3.82 -0.18 24.56
C THR A 189 5.02 0.26 25.39
N TYR A 190 5.53 1.46 25.13
CA TYR A 190 6.53 2.10 25.97
C TYR A 190 5.86 2.55 27.27
N GLY A 191 5.82 1.62 28.23
CA GLY A 191 4.96 1.66 29.42
C GLY A 191 5.01 2.95 30.23
N ASP A 192 6.17 3.62 30.28
CA ASP A 192 6.37 4.86 31.04
C ASP A 192 6.51 6.11 30.16
N CYS A 193 6.28 6.03 28.84
CA CYS A 193 6.36 7.21 27.99
C CYS A 193 5.16 8.13 28.24
N ILE A 194 5.46 9.34 28.75
CA ILE A 194 4.44 10.35 29.06
C ILE A 194 3.64 10.82 27.85
N PHE A 195 4.18 10.67 26.63
CA PHE A 195 3.48 11.02 25.39
C PHE A 195 2.64 9.86 24.87
N CYS A 196 3.12 8.61 24.91
CA CYS A 196 2.30 7.44 24.61
C CYS A 196 1.04 7.42 25.49
N ASN A 197 1.21 7.65 26.80
CA ASN A 197 0.14 7.59 27.80
C ASN A 197 -0.61 8.91 28.01
N HIS A 198 -0.35 9.94 27.18
CA HIS A 198 -1.01 11.23 27.34
C HIS A 198 -2.51 11.13 27.04
N ALA A 199 -3.34 11.45 28.02
CA ALA A 199 -4.80 11.33 27.93
C ALA A 199 -5.50 12.58 27.36
N GLU A 200 -4.95 13.78 27.61
CA GLU A 200 -5.58 15.05 27.24
C GLU A 200 -5.27 15.46 25.78
N VAL A 201 -5.75 14.65 24.83
CA VAL A 201 -5.58 14.90 23.40
C VAL A 201 -6.57 15.98 22.93
N ILE A 202 -6.06 17.03 22.28
CA ILE A 202 -6.89 18.14 21.76
C ILE A 202 -7.30 17.94 20.30
N ALA A 203 -6.50 17.20 19.54
CA ALA A 203 -6.77 16.82 18.17
C ALA A 203 -5.91 15.61 17.80
N GLU A 204 -6.43 14.75 16.93
CA GLU A 204 -5.68 13.62 16.40
C GLU A 204 -6.12 13.27 14.98
N ASN A 205 -5.24 12.58 14.27
CA ASN A 205 -5.56 11.88 13.03
C ASN A 205 -5.07 10.44 13.13
N GLU A 206 -4.95 9.74 12.01
CA GLU A 206 -4.64 8.32 11.97
C GLU A 206 -3.28 7.98 12.58
N LEU A 207 -2.27 8.84 12.41
CA LEU A 207 -0.88 8.55 12.80
C LEU A 207 -0.28 9.56 13.79
N SER A 208 -1.00 10.62 14.15
CA SER A 208 -0.50 11.65 15.05
C SER A 208 -1.58 12.13 16.00
N LYS A 209 -1.16 12.56 17.19
CA LYS A 209 -1.99 13.22 18.19
C LYS A 209 -1.33 14.51 18.63
N ALA A 210 -2.14 15.42 19.13
CA ALA A 210 -1.69 16.71 19.64
C ALA A 210 -2.29 17.01 21.00
N PHE A 211 -1.54 17.72 21.82
CA PHE A 211 -1.94 18.14 23.15
C PHE A 211 -1.19 19.40 23.55
N TYR A 212 -1.72 20.15 24.52
CA TYR A 212 -1.06 21.34 25.02
C TYR A 212 0.22 20.97 25.78
N ASP A 213 1.26 21.78 25.60
CA ASP A 213 2.47 21.66 26.42
C ASP A 213 2.14 22.08 27.87
N LYS A 214 2.57 21.28 28.84
CA LYS A 214 2.40 21.56 30.27
C LYS A 214 3.24 22.74 30.75
N PHE A 215 4.36 23.01 30.07
CA PHE A 215 5.28 24.12 30.30
C PHE A 215 5.34 25.00 29.05
N PRO A 216 4.24 25.69 28.70
CA PRO A 216 4.12 26.37 27.43
C PRO A 216 5.12 27.54 27.33
N VAL A 217 5.84 27.64 26.21
CA VAL A 217 6.71 28.80 25.91
C VAL A 217 5.86 30.07 25.77
N THR A 218 4.71 29.94 25.13
CA THR A 218 3.67 30.98 25.04
C THR A 218 2.28 30.33 25.17
N LYS A 219 1.27 31.13 25.53
CA LYS A 219 -0.12 30.64 25.63
C LYS A 219 -0.57 30.01 24.30
N GLY A 220 -1.02 28.75 24.39
CA GLY A 220 -1.45 27.94 23.24
C GLY A 220 -0.35 27.08 22.62
N HIS A 221 0.81 26.91 23.28
CA HIS A 221 1.85 25.98 22.85
C HIS A 221 1.32 24.54 22.78
N VAL A 222 1.40 23.94 21.60
CA VAL A 222 0.96 22.57 21.32
C VAL A 222 2.14 21.71 20.91
N LEU A 223 2.12 20.46 21.36
CA LEU A 223 3.00 19.39 20.89
C LEU A 223 2.22 18.51 19.90
N VAL A 224 2.79 18.27 18.72
CA VAL A 224 2.29 17.30 17.74
C VAL A 224 3.22 16.10 17.73
N VAL A 225 2.68 14.92 17.97
CA VAL A 225 3.44 13.70 18.30
C VAL A 225 2.93 12.53 17.45
N PRO A 226 3.80 11.68 16.86
CA PRO A 226 3.34 10.46 16.20
C PRO A 226 2.74 9.49 17.23
N LYS A 227 1.73 8.71 16.83
CA LYS A 227 1.16 7.67 17.69
C LYS A 227 2.16 6.53 17.92
N ARG A 228 2.99 6.23 16.92
CA ARG A 228 4.15 5.33 17.05
C ARG A 228 5.22 5.97 17.93
N HIS A 229 5.86 5.18 18.78
CA HIS A 229 6.92 5.67 19.65
C HIS A 229 8.26 5.62 18.89
N VAL A 230 8.71 6.77 18.42
CA VAL A 230 10.06 6.94 17.85
C VAL A 230 10.80 8.02 18.57
N LYS A 231 12.12 7.90 18.69
CA LYS A 231 12.89 8.82 19.54
C LYS A 231 13.02 10.19 18.87
N GLY A 232 13.43 10.21 17.61
CA GLY A 232 13.76 11.44 16.89
C GLY A 232 12.89 11.72 15.68
N TYR A 233 13.02 12.94 15.15
CA TYR A 233 12.42 13.36 13.88
C TYR A 233 12.94 12.52 12.70
N PHE A 234 14.22 12.14 12.72
CA PHE A 234 14.84 11.38 11.62
C PHE A 234 14.45 9.89 11.59
N GLU A 235 13.68 9.41 12.58
CA GLU A 235 13.12 8.05 12.63
C GLU A 235 11.68 7.98 12.09
N LEU A 236 11.10 9.12 11.68
CA LEU A 236 9.76 9.19 11.12
C LEU A 236 9.73 8.64 9.69
N TYR A 237 8.69 7.87 9.38
CA TYR A 237 8.38 7.50 8.00
C TYR A 237 7.57 8.60 7.30
N GLN A 238 7.59 8.61 5.97
CA GLN A 238 6.88 9.60 5.15
C GLN A 238 5.39 9.77 5.50
N PRO A 239 4.61 8.70 5.80
CA PRO A 239 3.22 8.85 6.21
C PRO A 239 3.05 9.62 7.53
N GLU A 240 3.95 9.44 8.50
CA GLU A 240 3.89 10.13 9.79
C GLU A 240 4.27 11.60 9.65
N LEU A 241 5.30 11.90 8.86
CA LEU A 241 5.65 13.28 8.48
C LEU A 241 4.44 14.00 7.87
N ASN A 242 3.71 13.34 6.98
CA ASN A 242 2.51 13.91 6.35
C ASN A 242 1.38 14.11 7.37
N ALA A 243 1.13 13.13 8.23
CA ALA A 243 0.08 13.17 9.25
C ALA A 243 0.33 14.29 10.26
N MET A 244 1.55 14.39 10.79
CA MET A 244 1.93 15.43 11.75
C MET A 244 1.84 16.83 11.12
N ASN A 245 2.29 17.01 9.88
CA ASN A 245 2.19 18.29 9.17
C ASN A 245 0.73 18.69 8.89
N ARG A 246 -0.14 17.74 8.55
CA ARG A 246 -1.58 18.01 8.37
C ARG A 246 -2.20 18.49 9.68
N LEU A 247 -1.94 17.78 10.78
CA LEU A 247 -2.48 18.11 12.11
C LEU A 247 -1.97 19.48 12.59
N MET A 248 -0.69 19.77 12.38
CA MET A 248 -0.11 21.08 12.71
C MET A 248 -0.79 22.23 11.95
N ARG A 249 -1.09 22.06 10.66
CA ARG A 249 -1.80 23.08 9.86
C ARG A 249 -3.23 23.31 10.34
N GLU A 250 -3.92 22.25 10.74
CA GLU A 250 -5.28 22.33 11.28
C GLU A 250 -5.30 23.07 12.62
N ILE A 251 -4.45 22.68 13.56
CA ILE A 251 -4.36 23.31 14.89
C ILE A 251 -3.95 24.78 14.77
N ARG A 252 -3.02 25.09 13.85
CA ARG A 252 -2.66 26.48 13.54
C ARG A 252 -3.88 27.29 13.10
N ALA A 253 -4.70 26.76 12.20
CA ALA A 253 -5.89 27.45 11.71
C ALA A 253 -6.90 27.70 12.84
N GLN A 254 -7.18 26.67 13.65
CA GLN A 254 -8.08 26.77 14.81
C GLN A 254 -7.56 27.79 15.84
N ALA A 255 -6.26 27.79 16.14
CA ALA A 255 -5.67 28.73 17.08
C ALA A 255 -5.84 30.19 16.62
N MET A 256 -5.65 30.47 15.33
CA MET A 256 -5.82 31.82 14.78
C MET A 256 -7.30 32.26 14.73
N GLU A 257 -8.22 31.32 14.58
CA GLU A 257 -9.65 31.60 14.64
C GLU A 257 -10.10 31.94 16.08
N GLN A 258 -9.53 31.26 17.07
CA GLN A 258 -9.87 31.44 18.49
C GLN A 258 -9.16 32.64 19.14
N ASP A 259 -7.97 33.00 18.66
CA ASP A 259 -7.17 34.11 19.19
C ASP A 259 -6.56 34.94 18.06
N SER A 260 -7.26 36.02 17.72
CA SER A 260 -6.86 36.97 16.68
C SER A 260 -5.59 37.76 17.01
N SER A 261 -5.09 37.70 18.24
CA SER A 261 -3.81 38.32 18.62
C SER A 261 -2.59 37.52 18.14
N ILE A 262 -2.80 36.26 17.74
CA ILE A 262 -1.74 35.42 17.17
C ILE A 262 -1.37 35.93 15.78
N THR A 263 -0.13 36.38 15.63
CA THR A 263 0.41 36.95 14.37
C THR A 263 1.48 36.08 13.73
N GLY A 264 1.97 35.05 14.42
CA GLY A 264 2.99 34.16 13.90
C GLY A 264 3.09 32.85 14.69
N PHE A 265 3.99 31.98 14.25
CA PHE A 265 4.27 30.72 14.91
C PHE A 265 5.76 30.39 14.85
N ASN A 266 6.30 29.79 15.90
CA ASN A 266 7.53 29.01 15.80
C ASN A 266 7.19 27.53 15.73
N ILE A 267 7.86 26.84 14.83
CA ILE A 267 7.80 25.38 14.71
C ILE A 267 9.21 24.82 14.87
N GLY A 268 9.34 23.66 15.52
CA GLY A 268 10.64 23.03 15.74
C GLY A 268 10.53 21.68 16.39
N SER A 269 11.61 20.91 16.34
CA SER A 269 11.78 19.64 17.03
C SER A 269 13.24 19.55 17.49
N ASN A 270 13.45 18.96 18.66
CA ASN A 270 14.79 18.64 19.16
C ASN A 270 15.01 17.15 18.95
N ASP A 271 16.12 16.78 18.30
CA ASP A 271 16.48 15.40 18.01
C ASP A 271 17.81 15.07 18.72
N GLY A 272 17.72 14.30 19.80
CA GLY A 272 18.84 13.96 20.68
C GLY A 272 19.02 14.85 21.91
N THR A 273 19.70 14.32 22.93
CA THR A 273 19.92 15.00 24.22
C THR A 273 20.65 16.33 24.09
N ASP A 274 21.68 16.39 23.23
CA ASP A 274 22.52 17.58 23.05
C ASP A 274 21.78 18.69 22.29
N ALA A 275 20.72 18.34 21.56
CA ALA A 275 19.79 19.29 20.97
C ALA A 275 18.72 19.79 21.98
N GLY A 276 18.75 19.32 23.22
CA GLY A 276 17.80 19.69 24.27
C GLY A 276 16.52 18.83 24.30
N GLN A 277 16.54 17.64 23.70
CA GLN A 277 15.41 16.71 23.79
C GLN A 277 15.36 16.05 25.19
N THR A 278 14.23 16.20 25.88
CA THR A 278 14.03 15.65 27.25
C THR A 278 13.08 14.46 27.27
N VAL A 279 12.11 14.41 26.36
CA VAL A 279 11.23 13.27 26.15
C VAL A 279 11.66 12.55 24.88
N MET A 280 12.12 11.31 25.02
CA MET A 280 12.61 10.46 23.93
C MET A 280 11.46 9.85 23.12
N HIS A 281 10.52 10.71 22.74
CA HIS A 281 9.46 10.45 21.77
C HIS A 281 9.37 11.71 20.91
N CYS A 282 9.57 11.56 19.60
CA CYS A 282 9.54 12.63 18.62
C CYS A 282 8.32 13.51 18.83
N HIS A 283 8.53 14.82 18.90
CA HIS A 283 7.47 15.79 19.02
C HIS A 283 7.88 17.05 18.26
N MET A 284 6.90 17.63 17.55
CA MET A 284 7.05 18.93 16.95
C MET A 284 6.30 19.96 17.77
N HIS A 285 7.00 21.02 18.13
CA HIS A 285 6.44 22.19 18.78
C HIS A 285 5.68 23.04 17.77
N LEU A 286 4.49 23.50 18.14
CA LEU A 286 3.74 24.57 17.48
C LEU A 286 3.49 25.66 18.53
N ILE A 287 4.28 26.74 18.45
CA ILE A 287 4.30 27.81 19.46
C ILE A 287 3.68 29.07 18.86
N PRO A 288 2.46 29.47 19.27
CA PRO A 288 1.84 30.71 18.79
C PRO A 288 2.59 31.95 19.26
N ARG A 289 2.76 32.93 18.38
CA ARG A 289 3.48 34.18 18.65
C ARG A 289 2.55 35.38 18.52
N ARG A 290 2.78 36.39 19.34
CA ARG A 290 2.00 37.63 19.40
C ARG A 290 2.94 38.83 19.32
N ALA A 291 2.43 39.97 18.86
CA ALA A 291 3.20 41.20 18.92
C ALA A 291 3.54 41.54 20.38
N GLY A 292 4.82 41.80 20.67
CA GLY A 292 5.28 42.20 22.01
C GLY A 292 5.45 41.06 23.01
N ASP A 293 5.30 39.78 22.61
CA ASP A 293 5.57 38.64 23.50
C ASP A 293 7.06 38.43 23.85
N VAL A 294 7.94 39.11 23.11
CA VAL A 294 9.38 39.24 23.38
C VAL A 294 9.85 40.63 22.92
N ASN A 295 10.85 41.20 23.61
CA ASN A 295 11.37 42.53 23.30
C ASN A 295 11.99 42.65 21.90
N ASP A 296 12.72 41.63 21.44
CA ASP A 296 13.31 41.57 20.09
C ASP A 296 13.13 40.14 19.52
N PRO A 297 12.22 39.94 18.56
CA PRO A 297 11.94 38.62 18.01
C PRO A 297 12.99 38.14 16.99
N ARG A 298 13.94 39.00 16.57
CA ARG A 298 14.95 38.63 15.56
C ARG A 298 15.86 37.51 16.07
N GLY A 299 16.33 36.68 15.14
CA GLY A 299 17.15 35.51 15.43
C GLY A 299 16.35 34.22 15.59
N GLY A 300 15.15 34.27 16.18
CA GLY A 300 14.25 33.12 16.29
C GLY A 300 14.97 31.85 16.79
N VAL A 301 15.07 30.83 15.92
CA VAL A 301 15.75 29.56 16.19
C VAL A 301 17.21 29.72 16.65
N ARG A 302 17.89 30.80 16.30
CA ARG A 302 19.25 31.08 16.78
C ARG A 302 19.33 31.26 18.30
N GLY A 303 18.20 31.51 18.95
CA GLY A 303 18.09 31.55 20.42
C GLY A 303 18.47 30.25 21.11
N VAL A 304 18.57 29.12 20.39
CA VAL A 304 19.09 27.85 20.93
C VAL A 304 20.52 27.99 21.46
N ILE A 305 21.32 28.89 20.89
CA ILE A 305 22.59 29.32 21.46
C ILE A 305 22.44 30.81 21.83
N PRO A 306 22.12 31.15 23.09
CA PRO A 306 21.73 32.52 23.47
C PRO A 306 22.72 33.61 23.02
N GLY A 307 24.02 33.34 23.13
CA GLY A 307 25.08 34.26 22.70
C GLY A 307 25.14 34.50 21.18
N LYS A 308 24.43 33.71 20.36
CA LYS A 308 24.39 33.82 18.89
C LYS A 308 23.02 34.22 18.34
N GLN A 309 22.07 34.57 19.21
CA GLN A 309 20.72 34.95 18.81
C GLN A 309 20.70 36.20 17.94
N LYS A 310 21.44 37.24 18.34
CA LYS A 310 21.47 38.55 17.67
C LYS A 310 22.58 38.61 16.63
N TYR A 311 22.29 39.26 15.50
CA TYR A 311 23.23 39.67 14.47
C TYR A 311 22.77 40.98 13.82
#